data_AF-A0A968I592-F1
#
_entry.id   AF-A0A968I592-F1
#
_cell.length_a   1.000
_cell.length_b   1.000
_cell.length_c   1.000
_cell.angle_alpha   90.00
_cell.angle_beta   90.00
_cell.angle_gamma   90.00
#
_symmetry.space_group_name_H-M   'P 1'
#
loop_
_entity.id
_entity.type
_entity.pdbx_description
1 polymer ?
#
loop_
_entity_poly.entity_id
_entity_poly.type
_entity_poly.pdbx_seq_one_letter_code
_entity_poly.pdbx_strand_id
1 'polypeptide(L)'
;MTQTHASSINDNLAAHAHAFARNPARAHLFTIDAATLHPDDTVRDPHGAVLSVDSRFTAKWPWLAVTGGHAGTICGEWNGETFLPLSIIQNGTFHNFAFNEVTT
;
A
#
# COMPACT_ATOMS: atom_id res chain seq x y z
N MET A 1 18.59 -2.10 -21.40
CA MET A 1 17.43 -1.54 -20.68
C MET A 1 17.26 -2.38 -19.43
N THR A 2 17.66 -1.88 -18.27
CA THR A 2 17.54 -2.62 -17.01
C THR A 2 16.07 -2.56 -16.60
N GLN A 3 15.37 -3.67 -16.74
CA GLN A 3 14.04 -3.83 -16.18
C GLN A 3 14.24 -3.88 -14.66
N THR A 4 14.05 -2.77 -13.98
CA THR A 4 13.94 -2.75 -12.51
C THR A 4 12.69 -3.58 -12.19
N HIS A 5 12.87 -4.83 -11.79
CA HIS A 5 11.77 -5.62 -11.27
C HIS A 5 11.20 -4.85 -10.07
N ALA A 6 9.92 -4.48 -10.13
CA ALA A 6 9.20 -4.00 -8.95
C ALA A 6 9.38 -5.05 -7.84
N SER A 7 9.70 -4.64 -6.62
CA SER A 7 9.83 -5.59 -5.51
C SER A 7 8.48 -6.24 -5.21
N SER A 8 8.48 -7.53 -4.90
CA SER A 8 7.24 -8.20 -4.52
C SER A 8 6.81 -7.79 -3.12
N ILE A 9 5.53 -7.95 -2.79
CA ILE A 9 5.00 -7.83 -1.43
C ILE A 9 5.80 -8.71 -0.47
N ASN A 10 6.21 -9.90 -0.90
CA ASN A 10 6.98 -10.82 -0.06
C ASN A 10 8.38 -10.26 0.26
N ASP A 11 9.07 -9.66 -0.72
CA ASP A 11 10.36 -9.01 -0.50
C ASP A 11 10.21 -7.82 0.44
N ASN A 12 9.16 -7.03 0.24
CA ASN A 12 8.87 -5.87 1.08
C ASN A 12 8.53 -6.30 2.50
N LEU A 13 7.82 -7.41 2.68
CA LEU A 13 7.46 -7.96 4.00
C LEU A 13 8.70 -8.44 4.75
N ALA A 14 9.62 -9.12 4.07
CA ALA A 14 10.90 -9.52 4.65
C ALA A 14 11.73 -8.31 5.07
N ALA A 15 11.81 -7.28 4.21
CA ALA A 15 12.53 -6.04 4.52
C ALA A 15 11.89 -5.29 5.71
N HIS A 16 10.55 -5.23 5.74
CA HIS A 16 9.79 -4.60 6.82
C HIS A 16 10.01 -5.32 8.15
N ALA A 17 9.91 -6.65 8.18
CA ALA A 17 10.17 -7.45 9.38
C ALA A 17 11.59 -7.24 9.91
N HIS A 18 12.58 -7.18 9.00
CA HIS A 18 13.98 -6.89 9.36
C HIS A 18 14.18 -5.47 9.90
N ALA A 19 13.45 -4.48 9.39
CA ALA A 19 13.46 -3.12 9.92
C ALA A 19 12.79 -3.03 11.30
N PHE A 20 11.64 -3.66 11.46
CA PHE A 20 10.88 -3.73 12.71
C PHE A 20 11.69 -4.40 13.83
N ALA A 21 12.33 -5.55 13.54
CA ALA A 21 13.16 -6.27 14.50
C ALA A 21 14.35 -5.45 15.02
N ARG A 22 14.90 -4.54 14.20
CA ARG A 22 16.01 -3.66 14.59
C ARG A 22 15.57 -2.43 15.38
N ASN A 23 14.35 -1.96 15.17
CA ASN A 23 13.83 -0.77 15.87
C ASN A 23 12.29 -0.83 15.99
N PRO A 24 11.75 -1.54 16.99
CA PRO A 24 10.31 -1.77 17.09
C PRO A 24 9.51 -0.53 17.52
N ALA A 25 10.15 0.44 18.18
CA ALA A 25 9.50 1.67 18.62
C ALA A 25 9.31 2.70 17.48
N ARG A 26 9.94 2.47 16.33
CA ARG A 26 9.81 3.34 15.15
C ARG A 26 8.63 2.89 14.30
N ALA A 27 7.79 3.83 13.88
CA ALA A 27 6.78 3.56 12.85
C ALA A 27 7.48 3.21 11.52
N HIS A 28 7.15 2.05 10.96
CA HIS A 28 7.65 1.60 9.66
C HIS A 28 6.49 1.64 8.67
N LEU A 29 6.59 2.50 7.66
CA LEU A 29 5.66 2.44 6.54
C LEU A 29 5.98 1.21 5.69
N PHE A 30 4.94 0.56 5.22
CA PHE A 30 5.00 -0.53 4.27
C PHE A 30 4.68 0.02 2.87
N THR A 31 5.55 -0.25 1.91
CA THR A 31 5.40 0.22 0.53
C THR A 31 5.25 -0.97 -0.41
N ILE A 32 4.38 -0.84 -1.40
CA ILE A 32 4.14 -1.87 -2.42
C ILE A 32 4.22 -1.20 -3.79
N ASP A 33 5.15 -1.64 -4.62
CA ASP A 33 5.35 -1.09 -5.95
C ASP A 33 4.40 -1.70 -6.97
N ALA A 34 3.88 -0.85 -7.85
CA ALA A 34 3.00 -1.22 -8.95
C ALA A 34 1.83 -2.12 -8.53
N ALA A 35 1.17 -1.78 -7.42
CA ALA A 35 0.06 -2.54 -6.88
C ALA A 35 -1.30 -1.92 -7.21
N THR A 36 -2.31 -2.77 -7.28
CA THR A 36 -3.71 -2.39 -7.57
C THR A 36 -4.62 -2.77 -6.39
N LEU A 37 -5.56 -1.89 -6.07
CA LEU A 37 -6.67 -2.19 -5.16
C LEU A 37 -7.80 -2.89 -5.93
N HIS A 38 -8.24 -4.05 -5.44
CA HIS A 38 -9.28 -4.86 -6.05
C HIS A 38 -10.63 -4.74 -5.32
N PRO A 39 -11.76 -5.03 -6.00
CA PRO A 39 -13.10 -4.95 -5.42
C PRO A 39 -13.37 -5.89 -4.24
N ASP A 40 -12.54 -6.93 -4.08
CA ASP A 40 -12.60 -7.90 -2.99
C ASP A 40 -11.80 -7.47 -1.75
N ASP A 41 -11.47 -6.17 -1.65
CA ASP A 41 -10.68 -5.60 -0.57
C ASP A 41 -9.29 -6.22 -0.43
N THR A 42 -8.66 -6.48 -1.58
CA THR A 42 -7.27 -6.92 -1.64
C THR A 42 -6.39 -5.94 -2.41
N VAL A 43 -5.14 -5.82 -1.97
CA VAL A 43 -4.06 -5.20 -2.75
C VAL A 43 -3.24 -6.32 -3.38
N ARG A 44 -2.96 -6.20 -4.67
CA ARG A 44 -2.19 -7.18 -5.42
C ARG A 44 -1.00 -6.53 -6.10
N ASP A 45 0.17 -7.16 -5.99
CA ASP A 45 1.38 -6.72 -6.69
C ASP A 45 1.47 -7.35 -8.10
N PRO A 46 2.45 -6.94 -8.93
CA PRO A 46 2.64 -7.53 -10.26
C PRO A 46 3.04 -9.01 -10.26
N HIS A 47 3.48 -9.55 -9.12
CA HIS A 47 3.92 -10.93 -8.96
C HIS A 47 2.81 -11.86 -8.46
N GLY A 48 1.61 -11.32 -8.23
CA GLY A 48 0.43 -12.05 -7.79
C GLY A 48 0.35 -12.27 -6.28
N ALA A 49 1.25 -11.66 -5.49
CA ALA A 49 1.12 -11.64 -4.04
C ALA A 49 -0.04 -10.73 -3.64
N VAL A 50 -0.70 -11.08 -2.53
CA VAL A 50 -1.97 -10.47 -2.12
C VAL A 50 -1.92 -10.11 -0.65
N LEU A 51 -2.40 -8.91 -0.31
CA LEU A 51 -2.68 -8.51 1.07
C LEU A 51 -4.15 -8.12 1.21
N SER A 52 -4.75 -8.51 2.34
CA SER A 52 -6.08 -8.04 2.72
C SER A 52 -6.00 -6.58 3.16
N VAL A 53 -6.96 -5.78 2.73
CA VAL A 53 -7.08 -4.37 3.11
C VAL A 53 -7.76 -4.26 4.46
N ASP A 54 -7.21 -3.43 5.32
CA ASP A 54 -7.75 -3.11 6.63
C ASP A 54 -9.11 -2.40 6.51
N SER A 55 -10.09 -2.80 7.32
CA SER A 55 -11.45 -2.24 7.29
C SER A 55 -11.52 -0.74 7.61
N ARG A 56 -10.47 -0.18 8.23
CA ARG A 56 -10.34 1.27 8.46
C ARG A 56 -10.16 2.07 7.15
N PHE A 57 -9.81 1.42 6.03
CA PHE A 57 -9.66 2.08 4.75
C PHE A 57 -11.03 2.41 4.11
N THR A 58 -11.44 3.67 4.22
CA THR A 58 -12.73 4.16 3.71
C THR A 58 -12.61 4.93 2.39
N ALA A 59 -11.40 5.22 1.91
CA ALA A 59 -11.13 6.06 0.74
C ALA A 59 -11.16 5.32 -0.60
N LYS A 60 -11.92 4.22 -0.73
CA LYS A 60 -11.98 3.40 -1.96
C LYS A 60 -12.44 4.18 -3.19
N TRP A 61 -13.43 5.06 -3.04
CA TRP A 61 -13.92 5.90 -4.15
C TRP A 61 -12.91 6.97 -4.58
N PRO A 62 -12.36 7.79 -3.67
CA PRO A 62 -11.24 8.68 -3.99
C PRO A 62 -10.07 7.95 -4.65
N TRP A 63 -9.73 6.75 -4.17
CA TRP A 63 -8.68 5.92 -4.75
C TRP A 63 -8.96 5.57 -6.22
N LEU A 64 -10.16 5.08 -6.52
CA LEU A 64 -10.56 4.76 -7.89
C LEU A 64 -10.57 5.99 -8.79
N ALA A 65 -11.00 7.15 -8.28
CA ALA A 65 -10.98 8.41 -9.03
C ALA A 65 -9.56 8.85 -9.39
N VAL A 66 -8.59 8.64 -8.50
CA VAL A 66 -7.17 8.97 -8.72
C VAL A 66 -6.49 7.98 -9.66
N THR A 67 -6.71 6.69 -9.46
CA THR A 67 -5.97 5.62 -10.15
C THR A 67 -6.61 5.19 -11.47
N GLY A 68 -7.93 5.35 -11.61
CA GLY A 68 -8.70 4.72 -12.67
C GLY A 68 -8.61 3.19 -12.64
N GLY A 69 -8.26 2.58 -11.50
CA GLY A 69 -8.01 1.15 -11.38
C GLY A 69 -6.62 0.68 -11.84
N HIS A 70 -5.72 1.60 -12.18
CA HIS A 70 -4.34 1.26 -12.58
C HIS A 70 -3.43 1.06 -11.36
N ALA A 71 -2.35 0.33 -11.59
CA ALA A 71 -1.29 0.12 -10.61
C ALA A 71 -0.55 1.43 -10.28
N GLY A 72 -0.10 1.54 -9.03
CA GLY A 72 0.75 2.62 -8.53
C GLY A 72 1.58 2.17 -7.32
N THR A 73 2.46 3.05 -6.81
CA THR A 73 3.21 2.75 -5.58
C THR A 73 2.32 3.10 -4.39
N ILE A 74 1.91 2.09 -3.63
CA ILE A 74 1.02 2.22 -2.49
C ILE A 74 1.85 2.26 -1.21
N CYS A 75 1.60 3.24 -0.34
CA CYS A 75 2.24 3.35 0.96
C CYS A 75 1.20 3.27 2.06
N GLY A 76 1.51 2.54 3.14
CA GLY A 76 0.57 2.31 4.23
C GLY A 76 1.19 1.69 5.47
N GLU A 77 0.32 1.17 6.33
CA GLU A 77 0.71 0.43 7.54
C GLU A 77 0.42 -1.05 7.36
N TRP A 78 1.31 -1.89 7.88
CA TRP A 78 1.10 -3.33 7.99
C TRP A 78 1.07 -3.72 9.47
N ASN A 79 -0.01 -4.36 9.92
CA ASN A 79 -0.19 -4.74 11.32
C ASN A 79 0.15 -6.22 11.61
N GLY A 80 0.57 -6.98 10.60
CA GLY A 80 0.78 -8.43 10.69
C GLY A 80 -0.33 -9.29 10.07
N GLU A 81 -1.49 -8.69 9.76
CA GLU A 81 -2.66 -9.38 9.21
C GLU A 81 -3.30 -8.63 8.04
N THR A 82 -3.49 -7.32 8.18
CA THR A 82 -4.09 -6.44 7.18
C THR A 82 -3.20 -5.25 6.87
N PHE A 83 -3.30 -4.78 5.63
CA PHE A 83 -2.62 -3.60 5.13
C PHE A 83 -3.59 -2.41 5.12
N LEU A 84 -3.23 -1.30 5.77
CA LEU A 84 -3.98 -0.05 5.73
C LEU A 84 -3.33 0.89 4.71
N PRO A 85 -3.91 1.09 3.51
CA PRO A 85 -3.40 2.06 2.56
C PRO A 85 -3.57 3.48 3.12
N LEU A 86 -2.50 4.27 3.08
CA LEU A 86 -2.50 5.66 3.52
C LEU A 86 -2.30 6.63 2.36
N SER A 87 -1.60 6.21 1.31
CA SER A 87 -1.34 7.06 0.15
C SER A 87 -0.99 6.24 -1.09
N ILE A 88 -1.02 6.90 -2.24
CA ILE A 88 -0.49 6.36 -3.49
C ILE A 88 0.37 7.40 -4.21
N ILE A 89 1.42 6.94 -4.88
CA ILE A 89 2.12 7.69 -5.92
C ILE A 89 1.63 7.18 -7.27
N GLN A 90 0.90 8.02 -8.00
CA GLN A 90 0.36 7.73 -9.33
C GLN A 90 0.96 8.71 -10.34
N ASN A 91 1.59 8.20 -11.39
CA ASN A 91 2.20 9.04 -12.44
C ASN A 91 3.11 10.17 -11.86
N GLY A 92 3.87 9.86 -10.82
CA GLY A 92 4.76 10.82 -10.13
C GLY A 92 4.05 11.80 -9.19
N THR A 93 2.74 11.72 -9.02
CA THR A 93 1.95 12.56 -8.11
C THR A 93 1.59 11.79 -6.84
N PHE A 94 1.84 12.41 -5.68
CA PHE A 94 1.46 11.85 -4.39
C PHE A 94 0.03 12.24 -4.04
N HIS A 95 -0.79 11.25 -3.66
CA HIS A 95 -2.15 11.44 -3.16
C HIS A 95 -2.27 10.83 -1.76
N ASN A 96 -2.72 11.65 -0.80
CA ASN A 96 -2.96 11.21 0.57
C ASN A 96 -4.41 10.74 0.75
N PHE A 97 -4.58 9.61 1.43
CA PHE A 97 -5.86 9.02 1.82
C PHE A 97 -5.94 8.73 3.32
N ALA A 98 -4.90 9.08 4.10
CA ALA A 98 -4.93 8.99 5.55
C ALA A 98 -6.00 9.95 6.09
N PHE A 99 -7.05 9.37 6.66
CA PHE A 99 -8.12 10.00 7.43
C PHE A 99 -8.56 11.39 6.95
N ASN A 100 -9.64 11.45 6.17
CA ASN A 100 -10.54 12.59 6.27
C ASN A 100 -11.26 12.46 7.61
N GLU A 101 -10.77 13.12 8.66
CA GLU A 101 -11.63 13.42 9.80
C GLU A 101 -12.83 14.22 9.25
N VAL A 102 -14.02 13.62 9.29
CA VAL A 102 -15.25 14.42 9.21
C VAL A 102 -15.30 15.16 10.54
N THR A 103 -14.72 16.36 10.57
CA THR A 103 -15.01 17.31 11.64
C THR A 103 -16.50 17.61 11.54
N THR A 104 -17.28 17.00 12.44
CA THR A 104 -18.73 17.26 12.59
C THR A 104 -18.93 18.45 13.50
#